data_AF-A0AAW2G2V1-F1
#
_entry.id   AF-A0AAW2G2V1-F1
#
_cell.length_a   1.000
_cell.length_b   1.000
_cell.length_c   1.000
_cell.angle_alpha   90.00
_cell.angle_beta   90.00
_cell.angle_gamma   90.00
#
_symmetry.space_group_name_H-M   'P 1'
#
loop_
_entity.id
_entity.type
_entity.pdbx_description
1 polymer ?
#
loop_
_entity_poly.entity_id
_entity_poly.type
_entity_poly.pdbx_seq_one_letter_code
_entity_poly.pdbx_strand_id
1 'polypeptide(L)'
;MLISRGLNLLKLSCRSNKYKVSATNTRIIRLSHDNHSYRDFPPVEKGWVYAAEFFGGLMWWWVLWHLWHDYGHIIGEFPYPEPSKWTDEELGIPPDDYPEPATRKS
;
A
#
# COMPACT_ATOMS: atom_id res chain seq x y z
N MET A 1 -56.85 40.19 -5.90
CA MET A 1 -55.58 40.00 -6.65
C MET A 1 -54.40 40.64 -5.91
N LEU A 2 -54.01 40.15 -4.72
CA LEU A 2 -52.93 40.76 -3.92
C LEU A 2 -51.86 39.77 -3.42
N ILE A 3 -52.00 38.48 -3.71
CA ILE A 3 -51.09 37.44 -3.18
C ILE A 3 -49.93 37.14 -4.16
N SER A 4 -50.05 37.48 -5.44
CA SER A 4 -49.07 37.08 -6.46
C SER A 4 -47.78 37.94 -6.50
N ARG A 5 -47.76 39.10 -5.84
CA ARG A 5 -46.59 40.01 -5.87
C ARG A 5 -45.76 40.03 -4.58
N GLY A 6 -46.29 39.53 -3.46
CA GLY A 6 -45.58 39.52 -2.17
C GLY A 6 -44.44 38.50 -2.07
N LEU A 7 -44.58 37.35 -2.74
CA LEU A 7 -43.59 36.25 -2.67
C LEU A 7 -42.27 36.55 -3.41
N ASN A 8 -42.31 37.39 -4.45
CA ASN A 8 -41.11 37.75 -5.21
C ASN A 8 -40.19 38.73 -4.46
N LEU A 9 -40.76 39.59 -3.60
CA LEU A 9 -39.98 40.49 -2.74
C LEU A 9 -39.32 39.75 -1.56
N LEU A 10 -39.98 38.73 -1.01
CA LEU A 10 -39.43 37.93 0.09
C LEU A 10 -38.16 37.17 -0.33
N LYS A 11 -38.09 36.73 -1.61
CA LYS A 11 -36.90 36.11 -2.19
C LYS A 11 -35.72 37.09 -2.36
N LEU A 12 -35.98 38.38 -2.46
CA LEU A 12 -34.93 39.40 -2.53
C LEU A 12 -34.31 39.66 -1.15
N SER A 13 -35.12 39.68 -0.09
CA SER A 13 -34.66 39.97 1.27
C SER A 13 -33.82 38.83 1.89
N CYS A 14 -34.07 37.57 1.51
CA CYS A 14 -33.30 36.43 2.04
C CYS A 14 -31.91 36.27 1.40
N ARG A 15 -31.52 37.12 0.43
CA ARG A 15 -30.19 37.08 -0.22
C ARG A 15 -29.21 38.12 0.31
N SER A 16 -29.41 38.63 1.53
CA SER A 16 -28.33 39.26 2.30
C SER A 16 -27.68 38.21 3.19
N ASN A 17 -27.04 37.22 2.56
CA ASN A 17 -26.17 36.30 3.29
C ASN A 17 -24.86 37.02 3.52
N LYS A 18 -24.62 37.37 4.79
CA LYS A 18 -23.45 38.03 5.34
C LYS A 18 -22.19 37.66 4.57
N TYR A 19 -21.75 38.55 3.67
CA TYR A 19 -20.39 38.54 3.17
C TYR A 19 -19.51 38.88 4.38
N LYS A 20 -19.12 37.87 5.15
CA LYS A 20 -17.88 37.97 5.91
C LYS A 20 -16.82 38.20 4.84
N VAL A 21 -16.39 39.44 4.68
CA VAL A 21 -15.14 39.74 4.00
C VAL A 21 -14.07 39.12 4.88
N SER A 22 -13.84 37.82 4.69
CA SER A 22 -12.69 37.13 5.23
C SER A 22 -11.50 37.90 4.69
N ALA A 23 -10.68 38.45 5.59
CA ALA A 23 -9.50 39.24 5.23
C ALA A 23 -8.80 38.53 4.09
N THR A 24 -8.91 39.10 2.88
CA THR A 24 -8.37 38.48 1.68
C THR A 24 -6.87 38.46 1.90
N ASN A 25 -6.34 37.26 2.10
CA ASN A 25 -4.93 37.05 2.34
C ASN A 25 -4.17 37.64 1.13
N THR A 26 -3.45 38.75 1.34
CA THR A 26 -2.71 39.51 0.30
C THR A 26 -1.46 38.77 -0.17
N ARG A 27 -1.48 37.44 -0.20
CA ARG A 27 -0.43 36.66 -0.84
C ARG A 27 -0.59 36.88 -2.34
N ILE A 28 0.45 37.43 -2.95
CA ILE A 28 0.56 37.52 -4.40
C ILE A 28 0.59 36.08 -4.93
N ILE A 29 -0.52 35.61 -5.50
CA ILE A 29 -0.57 34.33 -6.20
C ILE A 29 0.20 34.52 -7.49
N ARG A 30 1.45 34.03 -7.54
CA ARG A 30 2.21 33.96 -8.78
C ARG A 30 1.66 32.75 -9.54
N LEU A 31 1.03 32.98 -10.69
CA LEU A 31 0.63 31.94 -11.65
C LEU A 31 1.86 31.36 -12.38
N SER A 32 2.91 31.03 -11.63
CA SER A 32 4.05 30.30 -12.17
C SER A 32 3.67 28.84 -12.36
N HIS A 33 4.21 28.22 -13.42
CA HIS A 33 4.02 26.80 -13.70
C HIS A 33 4.45 25.90 -12.52
N ASP A 34 5.42 26.37 -11.73
CA ASP A 34 5.83 25.72 -10.48
C ASP A 34 5.26 26.47 -9.27
N ASN A 35 4.51 25.75 -8.43
CA ASN A 35 3.89 26.31 -7.24
C ASN A 35 4.88 26.27 -6.07
N HIS A 36 5.57 27.38 -5.81
CA HIS A 36 6.44 27.50 -4.63
C HIS A 36 5.62 27.74 -3.36
N SER A 37 5.81 26.89 -2.36
CA SER A 37 5.28 27.04 -1.00
C SER A 37 6.43 27.21 0.00
N TYR A 38 6.30 28.13 0.95
CA TYR A 38 7.28 28.35 2.02
C TYR A 38 6.61 28.17 3.36
N ARG A 39 7.13 27.23 4.18
CA ARG A 39 6.58 26.84 5.49
C ARG A 39 5.10 26.39 5.47
N ASP A 40 4.60 26.04 4.29
CA ASP A 40 3.25 25.50 4.04
C ASP A 40 3.38 24.22 3.20
N PHE A 41 2.36 23.37 3.23
CA PHE A 41 2.32 22.18 2.39
C PHE A 41 2.16 22.60 0.91
N PRO A 42 2.93 22.01 -0.03
CA PRO A 42 2.75 22.29 -1.44
C PRO A 42 1.35 21.83 -1.87
N PRO A 43 0.69 22.57 -2.77
CA PRO A 43 -0.57 22.11 -3.35
C PRO A 43 -0.31 20.84 -4.15
N VAL A 44 -0.81 19.71 -3.67
CA VAL A 44 -0.67 18.43 -4.37
C VAL A 44 -1.72 18.37 -5.48
N GLU A 45 -1.29 18.04 -6.68
CA GLU A 45 -2.17 17.76 -7.80
C GLU A 45 -2.97 16.48 -7.53
N LYS A 46 -4.31 16.61 -7.52
CA LYS A 46 -5.23 15.50 -7.20
C LYS A 46 -5.06 14.30 -8.12
N GLY A 47 -4.68 14.52 -9.38
CA GLY A 47 -4.42 13.44 -10.34
C GLY A 47 -3.32 12.49 -9.89
N TRP A 48 -2.22 13.04 -9.35
CA TRP A 48 -1.12 12.23 -8.83
C TRP A 48 -1.50 11.48 -7.55
N VAL A 49 -2.35 12.05 -6.70
CA VAL A 49 -2.85 11.35 -5.50
C VAL A 49 -3.66 10.13 -5.92
N TYR A 50 -4.62 10.29 -6.84
CA TYR A 50 -5.42 9.15 -7.33
C TYR A 50 -4.57 8.11 -8.06
N ALA A 51 -3.59 8.53 -8.84
CA ALA A 51 -2.66 7.60 -9.48
C ALA A 51 -1.86 6.81 -8.43
N ALA A 52 -1.32 7.48 -7.42
CA ALA A 52 -0.58 6.83 -6.33
C ALA A 52 -1.45 5.83 -5.55
N GLU A 53 -2.70 6.20 -5.23
CA GLU A 53 -3.66 5.32 -4.56
C GLU A 53 -4.01 4.10 -5.43
N PHE A 54 -4.21 4.31 -6.74
CA PHE A 54 -4.51 3.22 -7.67
C PHE A 54 -3.35 2.24 -7.80
N PHE A 55 -2.12 2.72 -7.98
CA PHE A 55 -0.94 1.86 -8.05
C PHE A 55 -0.65 1.15 -6.72
N GLY A 56 -0.84 1.85 -5.59
CA GLY A 56 -0.74 1.24 -4.26
C GLY A 56 -1.77 0.13 -4.05
N GLY A 57 -3.02 0.36 -4.48
CA GLY A 57 -4.08 -0.64 -4.44
C GLY A 57 -3.80 -1.83 -5.35
N LEU A 58 -3.32 -1.59 -6.57
CA LEU A 58 -2.96 -2.64 -7.53
C LEU A 58 -1.80 -3.50 -7.02
N MET A 59 -0.78 -2.88 -6.41
CA MET A 59 0.33 -3.59 -5.78
C MET A 59 -0.16 -4.54 -4.68
N TRP A 60 -0.96 -4.03 -3.73
CA TRP A 60 -1.46 -4.87 -2.64
C TRP A 60 -2.44 -5.94 -3.11
N TRP A 61 -3.31 -5.63 -4.06
CA TRP A 61 -4.16 -6.61 -4.71
C TRP A 61 -3.34 -7.73 -5.35
N TRP A 62 -2.27 -7.39 -6.09
CA TRP A 62 -1.39 -8.35 -6.73
C TRP A 62 -0.69 -9.27 -5.72
N VAL A 63 -0.18 -8.71 -4.63
CA VAL A 63 0.47 -9.48 -3.55
C VAL A 63 -0.52 -10.44 -2.90
N LEU A 64 -1.72 -9.97 -2.54
CA LEU A 64 -2.74 -10.82 -1.91
C LEU A 64 -3.24 -11.91 -2.87
N TRP A 65 -3.40 -11.58 -4.15
CA TRP A 65 -3.79 -12.54 -5.17
C TRP A 65 -2.73 -13.64 -5.35
N HIS A 66 -1.45 -13.28 -5.42
CA HIS A 66 -0.35 -14.26 -5.52
C HIS A 66 -0.18 -15.08 -4.24
N LEU A 67 -0.40 -14.47 -3.08
CA LEU A 67 -0.33 -15.19 -1.80
C LEU A 67 -1.42 -16.26 -1.69
N TRP A 68 -2.59 -16.04 -2.29
CA TRP A 68 -3.66 -17.04 -2.33
C TRP A 68 -3.44 -18.10 -3.41
N HIS A 69 -3.07 -17.71 -4.64
CA HIS A 69 -2.92 -18.64 -5.75
C HIS A 69 -1.61 -19.44 -5.73
N ASP A 70 -0.53 -18.85 -5.19
CA ASP A 70 0.82 -19.40 -5.28
C ASP A 70 1.54 -19.41 -3.92
N TYR A 71 0.80 -19.83 -2.90
CA TYR A 71 1.28 -19.94 -1.51
C TYR A 71 2.52 -20.86 -1.36
N GLY A 72 2.64 -21.86 -2.26
CA GLY A 72 3.74 -22.82 -2.27
C GLY A 72 5.12 -22.19 -2.45
N HIS A 73 5.22 -21.07 -3.18
CA HIS A 73 6.48 -20.34 -3.36
C HIS A 73 6.96 -19.65 -2.09
N ILE A 74 6.06 -19.30 -1.17
CA ILE A 74 6.41 -18.59 0.07
C ILE A 74 6.81 -19.57 1.18
N ILE A 75 6.18 -20.75 1.23
CA ILE A 75 6.32 -21.68 2.37
C ILE A 75 7.10 -22.94 2.04
N GLY A 76 7.35 -23.19 0.76
CA GLY A 76 8.02 -24.39 0.29
C GLY A 76 6.99 -25.36 -0.27
N GLU A 77 7.19 -25.72 -1.53
CA GLU A 77 6.38 -26.72 -2.23
C GLU A 77 6.66 -28.15 -1.74
N PHE A 78 7.87 -28.38 -1.20
CA PHE A 78 8.32 -29.69 -0.76
C PHE A 78 8.35 -29.80 0.76
N PRO A 79 7.82 -30.90 1.33
CA PRO A 79 7.94 -31.16 2.76
C PRO A 79 9.42 -31.31 3.11
N TYR A 80 9.84 -30.66 4.19
CA TYR A 80 11.20 -30.78 4.68
C TYR A 80 11.46 -32.22 5.20
N PRO A 81 12.46 -32.94 4.67
CA PRO A 81 12.73 -34.29 5.14
C PRO A 81 13.27 -34.26 6.58
N GLU A 82 12.75 -35.13 7.44
CA GLU A 82 13.29 -35.30 8.79
C GLU A 82 14.57 -36.14 8.73
N PRO A 83 15.74 -35.59 9.14
CA PRO A 83 17.03 -36.28 9.00
C PRO A 83 17.13 -37.55 9.86
N SER A 84 16.33 -37.66 10.93
CA SER A 84 16.31 -38.83 11.81
C SER A 84 15.57 -40.04 11.24
N LYS A 85 14.90 -39.89 10.09
CA LYS A 85 14.22 -41.00 9.40
C LYS A 85 15.10 -41.69 8.38
N TRP A 86 16.27 -41.13 8.06
CA TRP A 86 17.22 -41.77 7.16
C TRP A 86 17.84 -42.98 7.86
N THR A 87 17.91 -44.11 7.15
CA THR A 87 18.48 -45.33 7.71
C THR A 87 20.00 -45.27 7.63
N ASP A 88 20.67 -45.90 8.60
CA ASP A 88 22.13 -45.96 8.64
C ASP A 88 22.72 -46.60 7.37
N GLU A 89 21.96 -47.48 6.70
CA GLU A 89 22.29 -48.08 5.40
C GLU A 89 22.33 -47.05 4.25
N GLU A 90 21.37 -46.12 4.19
CA GLU A 90 21.36 -45.03 3.20
C GLU A 90 22.44 -43.98 3.48
N LEU A 91 22.77 -43.79 4.75
CA LEU A 91 23.79 -42.84 5.20
C LEU A 91 25.22 -43.42 5.13
N GLY A 92 25.35 -44.73 4.83
CA GLY A 92 26.62 -45.42 4.74
C GLY A 92 27.36 -45.52 6.08
N ILE A 93 26.63 -45.47 7.20
CA ILE A 93 27.20 -45.63 8.53
C ILE A 93 27.30 -47.14 8.79
N PRO A 94 28.52 -47.70 8.87
CA PRO A 94 28.68 -49.11 9.14
C PRO A 94 28.17 -49.43 10.56
N PRO A 95 27.52 -50.59 10.76
CA PRO A 95 27.19 -51.05 12.10
C PRO A 95 28.48 -51.31 12.90
N ASP A 96 28.44 -51.15 14.22
CA ASP A 96 29.62 -51.30 15.10
C ASP A 96 30.28 -52.70 15.01
N ASP A 97 29.52 -53.72 14.59
CA ASP A 97 30.00 -55.09 14.35
C ASP A 97 30.64 -55.30 12.96
N TYR A 98 30.77 -54.26 12.15
CA TYR A 98 31.37 -54.37 10.82
C TYR A 98 32.89 -54.63 10.94
N PRO A 99 33.44 -55.64 10.24
CA PRO A 99 34.88 -55.87 10.23
C PRO A 99 35.57 -54.70 9.51
N GLU A 100 36.17 -53.78 10.27
CA GLU A 100 37.02 -52.72 9.71
C GLU A 100 38.13 -53.37 8.86
N PRO A 101 38.27 -53.02 7.57
CA PRO A 101 39.40 -53.49 6.78
C PRO A 101 40.67 -52.93 7.40
N ALA A 102 41.60 -53.82 7.78
CA ALA A 102 42.84 -53.50 8.47
C ALA A 102 43.52 -52.25 7.90
N THR A 103 43.29 -51.11 8.54
CA THR A 103 44.00 -49.88 8.20
C THR A 103 45.45 -50.14 8.60
N ARG A 104 46.34 -50.06 7.60
CA ARG A 104 47.79 -50.13 7.83
C ARG A 104 48.15 -48.97 8.76
N LYS A 105 48.30 -49.27 10.05
CA LYS A 105 48.86 -48.33 11.03
C LYS A 105 50.24 -47.90 10.51
N SER A 106 50.40 -46.61 10.22
CA SER A 106 51.69 -45.98 9.91
C SER A 106 52.54 -45.84 11.15
#